data_AF-A0AAW7BF35-F1
#
_entry.id   AF-A0AAW7BF35-F1
#
_cell.length_a   1.000
_cell.length_b   1.000
_cell.length_c   1.000
_cell.angle_alpha   90.00
_cell.angle_beta   90.00
_cell.angle_gamma   90.00
#
_symmetry.space_group_name_H-M   'P 1'
#
loop_
_entity.id
_entity.type
_entity.pdbx_description
1 polymer ?
#
loop_
_entity_poly.entity_id
_entity_poly.type
_entity_poly.pdbx_seq_one_letter_code
_entity_poly.pdbx_strand_id
1 'polypeptide(L)'
;MSKIGFREVEELVDLHRGIVSFGDESSSVGDDWVEKAERVLGAVFADSYKWFLKRYAGGEVGGEEIYSLYGMDFDTVNGGDIVFQHLVGLKNNTVDNSRLVISETDLGEVFFFDLNSYEGGEYSIKVRIPSGEFLNYAGNFYEFLCKRILAHI
;
A
#
# COMPACT_ATOMS: atom_id res chain seq x y z
N MET A 1 14.78 -8.73 16.54
CA MET A 1 13.61 -8.92 15.67
C MET A 1 14.13 -9.40 14.33
N SER A 2 13.63 -10.53 13.82
CA SER A 2 13.93 -10.94 12.44
C SER A 2 13.54 -9.78 11.51
N LYS A 3 14.42 -9.44 10.56
CA LYS A 3 14.13 -8.39 9.58
C LYS A 3 13.10 -8.96 8.61
N ILE A 4 11.82 -8.68 8.83
CA ILE A 4 10.73 -9.09 7.94
C ILE A 4 11.04 -8.56 6.53
N GLY A 5 11.05 -9.47 5.55
CA GLY A 5 11.29 -9.16 4.15
C GLY A 5 10.32 -9.90 3.25
N PHE A 6 10.65 -9.96 1.96
CA PHE A 6 9.75 -10.51 0.95
C PHE A 6 9.41 -12.00 1.17
N ARG A 7 10.34 -12.80 1.71
CA ARG A 7 10.13 -14.24 1.90
C ARG A 7 9.05 -14.55 2.92
N GLU A 8 9.01 -13.81 4.02
CA GLU A 8 7.97 -13.96 5.03
C GLU A 8 6.59 -13.58 4.48
N VAL A 9 6.53 -12.58 3.58
CA VAL A 9 5.29 -12.25 2.87
C VAL A 9 4.88 -13.38 1.95
N GLU A 10 5.78 -13.89 1.10
CA GLU A 10 5.47 -14.98 0.17
C GLU A 10 4.97 -16.24 0.89
N GLU A 11 5.61 -16.61 2.00
CA GLU A 11 5.20 -17.76 2.82
C GLU A 11 3.79 -17.58 3.39
N LEU A 12 3.46 -16.40 3.92
CA LEU A 12 2.12 -16.11 4.45
C LEU A 12 1.06 -16.08 3.34
N VAL A 13 1.37 -15.50 2.18
CA VAL A 13 0.46 -15.49 1.02
C VAL A 13 0.16 -16.92 0.56
N ASP A 14 1.18 -17.77 0.47
CA ASP A 14 1.03 -19.17 0.06
C ASP A 14 0.25 -20.01 1.08
N LEU A 15 0.46 -19.78 2.38
CA LEU A 15 -0.21 -20.52 3.44
C LEU A 15 -1.67 -20.09 3.62
N HIS A 16 -2.01 -18.83 3.31
CA HIS A 16 -3.31 -18.22 3.61
C HIS A 16 -4.07 -17.71 2.37
N ARG A 17 -3.99 -18.43 1.24
CA ARG A 17 -4.71 -18.09 -0.02
C ARG A 17 -6.24 -18.00 0.09
N GLY A 18 -6.84 -18.50 1.17
CA GLY A 18 -8.27 -18.32 1.44
C GLY A 18 -8.63 -16.94 2.00
N ILE A 19 -7.63 -16.19 2.48
CA ILE A 19 -7.76 -14.85 3.07
C ILE A 19 -7.10 -13.81 2.14
N VAL A 20 -6.02 -14.18 1.47
CA VAL A 20 -5.27 -13.30 0.56
C VAL A 20 -5.70 -13.53 -0.87
N SER A 21 -6.14 -12.46 -1.53
CA SER A 21 -6.50 -12.45 -2.96
C SER A 21 -5.65 -11.41 -3.68
N PHE A 22 -4.40 -11.79 -3.97
CA PHE A 22 -3.46 -10.99 -4.73
C PHE A 22 -3.44 -11.42 -6.20
N GLY A 23 -3.11 -10.47 -7.07
CA GLY A 23 -2.79 -10.76 -8.46
C GLY A 23 -1.42 -11.42 -8.63
N ASP A 24 -0.87 -11.32 -9.83
CA ASP A 24 0.44 -11.85 -10.17
C ASP A 24 1.21 -10.90 -11.09
N GLU A 25 2.47 -11.26 -11.34
CA GLU A 25 3.41 -10.48 -12.17
C GLU A 25 2.87 -10.18 -13.58
N SER A 26 2.01 -11.02 -14.15
CA SER A 26 1.47 -10.81 -15.50
C SER A 26 0.49 -9.63 -15.57
N SER A 27 -0.05 -9.22 -14.41
CA SER A 27 -0.93 -8.06 -14.26
C SER A 27 -0.19 -6.81 -13.78
N SER A 28 1.13 -6.88 -13.55
CA SER A 28 1.91 -5.75 -13.05
C SER A 28 2.06 -4.65 -14.10
N VAL A 29 2.15 -3.40 -13.63
CA VAL A 29 2.44 -2.25 -14.48
C VAL A 29 3.95 -2.16 -14.76
N GLY A 30 4.31 -1.55 -15.89
CA GLY A 30 5.70 -1.29 -16.24
C GLY A 30 6.35 -0.20 -15.38
N ASP A 31 7.69 -0.18 -15.36
CA ASP A 31 8.49 0.81 -14.63
C ASP A 31 8.18 2.25 -15.10
N ASP A 32 7.83 2.44 -16.37
CA ASP A 32 7.42 3.73 -16.93
C ASP A 32 6.14 4.27 -16.29
N TRP A 33 5.19 3.39 -15.97
CA TRP A 33 3.98 3.75 -15.26
C TRP A 33 4.24 4.07 -13.79
N VAL A 34 5.15 3.32 -13.15
CA VAL A 34 5.62 3.60 -11.79
C VAL A 34 6.25 5.00 -11.72
N GLU A 35 7.18 5.33 -12.62
CA GLU A 35 7.81 6.67 -12.68
C GLU A 35 6.79 7.78 -12.96
N LYS A 36 5.74 7.50 -13.76
CA LYS A 36 4.64 8.45 -13.98
C LYS A 36 3.86 8.67 -12.69
N ALA A 37 3.53 7.61 -11.95
CA ALA A 37 2.83 7.69 -10.67
C ALA A 37 3.64 8.47 -9.62
N GLU A 38 4.93 8.15 -9.45
CA GLU A 38 5.83 8.84 -8.53
C GLU A 38 5.91 10.35 -8.83
N ARG A 39 5.98 10.73 -10.12
CA ARG A 39 5.96 12.14 -10.54
C ARG A 39 4.66 12.86 -10.21
N VAL A 40 3.51 12.21 -10.39
CA VAL A 40 2.19 12.81 -10.09
C VAL A 40 2.01 12.99 -8.58
N LEU A 41 2.47 12.01 -7.80
CA LEU A 41 2.41 12.06 -6.33
C LEU A 41 3.45 13.01 -5.71
N GLY A 42 4.52 13.32 -6.45
CA GLY A 42 5.65 14.08 -5.91
C GLY A 42 6.45 13.31 -4.86
N ALA A 43 6.39 11.98 -4.88
CA ALA A 43 7.07 11.08 -3.95
C ALA A 43 7.57 9.84 -4.68
N VAL A 44 8.71 9.31 -4.24
CA VAL A 44 9.24 8.01 -4.71
C VAL A 44 8.52 6.91 -3.93
N PHE A 45 8.25 5.76 -4.53
CA PHE A 45 7.69 4.63 -3.80
C PHE A 45 8.76 3.91 -2.97
N ALA A 46 8.32 3.32 -1.85
CA ALA A 46 9.13 2.38 -1.08
C ALA A 46 9.57 1.18 -1.93
N ASP A 47 10.77 0.67 -1.68
CA ASP A 47 11.32 -0.49 -2.41
C ASP A 47 10.47 -1.75 -2.17
N SER A 48 10.03 -1.97 -0.93
CA SER A 48 9.10 -3.04 -0.57
C SER A 48 7.72 -2.92 -1.23
N TYR A 49 7.25 -1.69 -1.48
CA TYR A 49 6.01 -1.45 -2.22
C TYR A 49 6.18 -1.71 -3.72
N LYS A 50 7.29 -1.27 -4.32
CA LYS A 50 7.64 -1.58 -5.71
C LYS A 50 7.76 -3.08 -5.96
N TRP A 51 8.33 -3.82 -5.00
CA TRP A 51 8.32 -5.28 -5.04
C TRP A 51 6.90 -5.85 -5.07
N PHE A 52 5.99 -5.36 -4.23
CA PHE A 52 4.60 -5.82 -4.19
C PHE A 52 3.88 -5.56 -5.53
N LEU A 53 4.00 -4.34 -6.07
CA LEU A 53 3.44 -3.98 -7.37
C LEU A 53 3.96 -4.90 -8.48
N LYS A 54 5.24 -5.24 -8.46
CA LYS A 54 5.83 -6.13 -9.45
C LYS A 54 5.40 -7.58 -9.27
N ARG A 55 5.43 -8.10 -8.03
CA ARG A 55 5.18 -9.50 -7.70
C ARG A 55 3.71 -9.88 -7.80
N TYR A 56 2.84 -8.99 -7.37
CA TYR A 56 1.42 -9.26 -7.13
C TYR A 56 0.48 -8.32 -7.86
N ALA A 57 0.96 -7.25 -8.48
CA ALA A 57 0.17 -6.19 -9.12
C ALA A 57 -0.75 -5.38 -8.19
N GLY A 58 -1.35 -6.02 -7.18
CA GLY A 58 -2.34 -5.47 -6.26
C GLY A 58 -3.18 -6.59 -5.64
N GLY A 59 -4.21 -6.22 -4.90
CA GLY A 59 -5.23 -7.14 -4.39
C GLY A 59 -5.69 -6.80 -2.99
N GLU A 60 -6.22 -7.79 -2.28
CA GLU A 60 -6.84 -7.62 -0.97
C GLU A 60 -6.41 -8.68 0.03
N VAL A 61 -6.53 -8.33 1.32
CA VAL A 61 -6.34 -9.25 2.45
C VAL A 61 -7.60 -9.21 3.30
N GLY A 62 -8.29 -10.35 3.43
CA GLY A 62 -9.52 -10.44 4.22
C GLY A 62 -10.68 -9.59 3.69
N GLY A 63 -10.69 -9.31 2.38
CA GLY A 63 -11.66 -8.41 1.73
C GLY A 63 -11.29 -6.92 1.81
N GLU A 64 -10.17 -6.57 2.46
CA GLU A 64 -9.70 -5.19 2.58
C GLU A 64 -8.65 -4.90 1.53
N GLU A 65 -8.91 -3.91 0.69
CA GLU A 65 -8.07 -3.58 -0.46
C GLU A 65 -6.71 -3.00 -0.04
N ILE A 66 -5.66 -3.46 -0.72
CA ILE A 66 -4.32 -2.89 -0.66
C ILE A 66 -4.11 -2.08 -1.93
N TYR A 67 -4.04 -0.76 -1.78
CA TYR A 67 -3.97 0.16 -2.92
C TYR A 67 -2.71 -0.09 -3.76
N SER A 68 -2.90 -0.06 -5.07
CA SER A 68 -1.92 -0.47 -6.07
C SER A 68 -1.95 0.45 -7.29
N LEU A 69 -1.35 0.03 -8.42
CA LEU A 69 -1.39 0.79 -9.67
C LEU A 69 -2.14 -0.02 -10.72
N TYR A 70 -3.16 0.58 -11.34
CA TYR A 70 -3.98 -0.13 -12.32
C TYR A 70 -3.49 0.02 -13.77
N GLY A 71 -2.48 0.86 -14.02
CA GLY A 71 -1.96 1.08 -15.39
C GLY A 71 -2.93 1.83 -16.31
N MET A 72 -3.94 2.48 -15.74
CA MET A 72 -4.97 3.25 -16.44
C MET A 72 -4.79 4.74 -16.18
N ASP A 73 -5.19 5.60 -17.12
CA ASP A 73 -5.08 7.03 -16.94
C ASP A 73 -5.75 7.50 -15.63
N PHE A 74 -5.03 8.29 -14.83
CA PHE A 74 -5.41 8.68 -13.47
C PHE A 74 -6.70 9.50 -13.42
N ASP A 75 -7.09 10.14 -14.53
CA ASP A 75 -8.35 10.87 -14.65
C ASP A 75 -9.56 9.94 -14.90
N THR A 76 -9.31 8.67 -15.28
CA THR A 76 -10.34 7.70 -15.65
C THR A 76 -10.43 6.51 -14.70
N VAL A 77 -9.38 6.31 -13.90
CA VAL A 77 -9.30 5.22 -12.91
C VAL A 77 -10.14 5.55 -11.67
N ASN A 78 -10.53 4.52 -10.93
CA ASN A 78 -11.23 4.60 -9.65
C ASN A 78 -10.86 3.36 -8.81
N GLY A 79 -11.45 3.18 -7.63
CA GLY A 79 -11.13 2.05 -6.75
C GLY A 79 -9.78 2.23 -6.05
N GLY A 80 -9.09 1.15 -5.71
CA GLY A 80 -7.81 1.20 -4.99
C GLY A 80 -6.58 1.55 -5.84
N ASP A 81 -6.70 2.33 -6.91
CA ASP A 81 -5.52 2.96 -7.52
C ASP A 81 -4.97 4.04 -6.57
N ILE A 82 -3.72 3.86 -6.13
CA ILE A 82 -3.11 4.70 -5.10
C ILE A 82 -2.96 6.16 -5.51
N VAL A 83 -2.75 6.43 -6.81
CA VAL A 83 -2.62 7.80 -7.32
C VAL A 83 -3.98 8.47 -7.30
N PHE A 84 -5.01 7.79 -7.81
CA PHE A 84 -6.37 8.30 -7.76
C PHE A 84 -6.84 8.58 -6.34
N GLN A 85 -6.63 7.63 -5.41
CA GLN A 85 -7.02 7.80 -4.02
C GLN A 85 -6.32 9.00 -3.36
N HIS A 86 -5.03 9.19 -3.64
CA HIS A 86 -4.31 10.36 -3.13
C HIS A 86 -4.87 11.68 -3.69
N LEU A 87 -5.10 11.76 -5.01
CA LEU A 87 -5.62 12.98 -5.65
C LEU A 87 -7.05 13.33 -5.16
N VAL A 88 -7.92 12.33 -5.04
CA VAL A 88 -9.27 12.49 -4.47
C VAL A 88 -9.18 12.92 -3.01
N GLY A 89 -8.26 12.32 -2.26
CA GLY A 89 -8.01 12.66 -0.87
C GLY A 89 -7.58 14.10 -0.66
N LEU A 90 -6.66 14.60 -1.50
CA LEU A 90 -6.24 16.01 -1.49
C LEU A 90 -7.39 16.94 -1.84
N LYS A 91 -8.17 16.62 -2.88
CA LYS A 91 -9.33 17.42 -3.30
C LYS A 91 -10.39 17.53 -2.21
N ASN A 92 -10.58 16.47 -1.42
CA ASN A 92 -11.56 16.39 -0.34
C ASN A 92 -11.00 16.79 1.04
N ASN A 93 -9.72 17.17 1.14
CA ASN A 93 -9.02 17.48 2.39
C ASN A 93 -9.03 16.34 3.42
N THR A 94 -9.06 15.08 2.98
CA THR A 94 -8.97 13.90 3.86
C THR A 94 -7.51 13.44 4.04
N VAL A 95 -6.64 13.78 3.08
CA VAL A 95 -5.19 13.55 3.13
C VAL A 95 -4.45 14.87 2.91
N ASP A 96 -3.16 14.90 3.24
CA ASP A 96 -2.26 15.99 2.89
C ASP A 96 -1.01 15.42 2.18
N ASN A 97 -0.13 16.30 1.72
CA ASN A 97 1.09 15.94 0.99
C ASN A 97 2.13 15.18 1.85
N SER A 98 1.87 14.95 3.14
CA SER A 98 2.75 14.15 4.00
C SER A 98 2.29 12.70 4.14
N ARG A 99 1.14 12.34 3.55
CA ARG A 99 0.50 11.03 3.74
C ARG A 99 0.11 10.42 2.41
N LEU A 100 0.63 9.22 2.14
CA LEU A 100 0.20 8.42 1.00
C LEU A 100 -0.55 7.19 1.51
N VAL A 101 -1.88 7.21 1.38
CA VAL A 101 -2.77 6.14 1.86
C VAL A 101 -2.56 4.88 1.04
N ILE A 102 -2.50 3.72 1.71
CA ILE A 102 -2.24 2.41 1.10
C ILE A 102 -3.35 1.40 1.33
N SER A 103 -4.24 1.64 2.29
CA SER A 103 -5.39 0.78 2.59
C SER A 103 -6.28 1.51 3.61
N GLU A 104 -7.58 1.30 3.50
CA GLU A 104 -8.58 1.72 4.48
C GLU A 104 -9.46 0.53 4.84
N THR A 105 -9.96 0.47 6.08
CA THR A 105 -10.89 -0.59 6.52
C THR A 105 -12.31 -0.08 6.63
N ASP A 106 -13.27 -1.00 6.57
CA ASP A 106 -14.69 -0.71 6.80
C ASP A 106 -14.98 -0.09 8.18
N LEU A 107 -14.09 -0.33 9.15
CA LEU A 107 -14.20 0.22 10.51
C LEU A 107 -13.53 1.58 10.68
N GLY A 108 -12.95 2.14 9.62
CA GLY A 108 -12.43 3.51 9.58
C GLY A 108 -10.96 3.66 9.94
N GLU A 109 -10.19 2.57 9.93
CA GLU A 109 -8.74 2.64 10.05
C GLU A 109 -8.14 3.03 8.70
N VAL A 110 -7.18 3.95 8.69
CA VAL A 110 -6.51 4.41 7.47
C VAL A 110 -5.01 4.19 7.61
N PHE A 111 -4.47 3.32 6.77
CA PHE A 111 -3.05 3.00 6.73
C PHE A 111 -2.37 3.84 5.65
N PHE A 112 -1.22 4.42 5.97
CA PHE A 112 -0.50 5.28 5.03
C PHE A 112 1.00 5.25 5.27
N PHE A 113 1.76 5.47 4.19
CA PHE A 113 3.16 5.85 4.28
C PHE A 113 3.28 7.27 4.83
N ASP A 114 4.10 7.45 5.87
CA ASP A 114 4.51 8.77 6.34
C ASP A 114 5.62 9.29 5.43
N LEU A 115 5.28 10.19 4.50
CA LEU A 115 6.21 10.65 3.48
C LEU A 115 7.40 11.45 4.03
N ASN A 116 7.37 11.84 5.31
CA ASN A 116 8.49 12.50 5.97
C ASN A 116 9.54 11.53 6.53
N SER A 117 9.27 10.22 6.53
CA SER A 117 10.15 9.21 7.14
C SER A 117 10.97 8.41 6.13
N TYR A 118 11.16 8.94 4.92
CA TYR A 118 11.92 8.23 3.88
C TYR A 118 13.37 8.01 4.30
N GLU A 119 13.74 6.76 4.55
CA GLU A 119 15.09 6.38 4.92
C GLU A 119 15.41 4.99 4.37
N GLY A 120 16.58 4.84 3.74
CA GLY A 120 17.06 3.54 3.28
C GLY A 120 16.18 2.85 2.23
N GLY A 121 15.41 3.61 1.44
CA GLY A 121 14.50 3.08 0.42
C GLY A 121 13.08 2.78 0.92
N GLU A 122 12.78 3.07 2.18
CA GLU A 122 11.52 2.71 2.82
C GLU A 122 10.86 3.91 3.50
N TYR A 123 9.56 3.79 3.74
CA TYR A 123 8.79 4.67 4.62
C TYR A 123 8.26 3.88 5.81
N SER A 124 8.19 4.53 6.97
CA SER A 124 7.36 4.01 8.06
C SER A 124 5.88 4.09 7.70
N ILE A 125 5.11 3.09 8.11
CA ILE A 125 3.66 3.06 7.94
C ILE A 125 3.00 3.39 9.27
N LYS A 126 2.06 4.32 9.22
CA LYS A 126 1.20 4.70 10.34
C LYS A 126 -0.24 4.29 10.07
N VAL A 127 -1.01 4.17 11.13
CA VAL A 127 -2.46 3.98 11.08
C VAL A 127 -3.13 5.15 11.78
N ARG A 128 -4.15 5.73 11.14
CA ARG A 128 -5.12 6.58 11.81
C ARG A 128 -6.28 5.71 12.25
N ILE A 129 -6.49 5.56 13.55
CA ILE A 129 -7.63 4.79 14.08
C ILE A 129 -8.92 5.66 14.10
N PRO A 130 -10.11 5.08 14.32
CA PRO A 130 -11.37 5.81 14.23
C PRO A 130 -11.51 6.98 15.22
N SER A 131 -10.77 6.96 16.34
CA SER A 131 -10.70 8.09 17.28
C SER A 131 -9.98 9.33 16.70
N GLY A 132 -9.29 9.19 15.55
CA GLY A 132 -8.45 10.21 14.94
C GLY A 132 -6.98 10.17 15.39
N GLU A 133 -6.63 9.30 16.34
CA GLU A 133 -5.24 9.12 16.78
C GLU A 133 -4.38 8.45 15.71
N PHE A 134 -3.12 8.89 15.60
CA PHE A 134 -2.13 8.31 14.70
C PHE A 134 -1.13 7.45 15.47
N LEU A 135 -0.99 6.19 15.07
CA LEU A 135 -0.11 5.22 15.70
C LEU A 135 0.92 4.70 14.69
N ASN A 136 2.13 4.40 15.16
CA ASN A 136 3.11 3.66 14.36
C ASN A 136 2.62 2.24 14.14
N TYR A 137 2.59 1.78 12.89
CA TYR A 137 2.07 0.47 12.54
C TYR A 137 3.15 -0.49 12.04
N ALA A 138 3.98 -0.09 11.09
CA ALA A 138 5.05 -0.92 10.53
C ALA A 138 6.26 -0.09 10.08
N GLY A 139 7.45 -0.69 10.06
CA GLY A 139 8.68 -0.02 9.63
C GLY A 139 8.92 -0.04 8.12
N ASN A 140 8.23 -0.92 7.39
CA ASN A 140 8.25 -1.02 5.92
C ASN A 140 6.97 -1.72 5.42
N PHE A 141 6.81 -1.81 4.10
CA PHE A 141 5.61 -2.42 3.51
C PHE A 141 5.53 -3.94 3.70
N TYR A 142 6.67 -4.65 3.79
CA TYR A 142 6.66 -6.10 4.07
C TYR A 142 6.04 -6.40 5.44
N GLU A 143 6.49 -5.69 6.48
CA GLU A 143 5.93 -5.82 7.83
C GLU A 143 4.45 -5.46 7.87
N PHE A 144 4.04 -4.43 7.11
CA PHE A 144 2.62 -4.10 6.96
C PHE A 144 1.82 -5.26 6.37
N LEU A 145 2.24 -5.83 5.23
CA LEU A 145 1.54 -6.98 4.62
C LEU A 145 1.47 -8.18 5.57
N CYS A 146 2.59 -8.54 6.23
CA CYS A 146 2.58 -9.62 7.21
C CYS A 146 1.57 -9.36 8.34
N LYS A 147 1.55 -8.15 8.91
CA LYS A 147 0.61 -7.78 9.97
C LYS A 147 -0.84 -7.81 9.49
N ARG A 148 -1.11 -7.34 8.27
CA ARG A 148 -2.45 -7.41 7.65
C ARG A 148 -2.89 -8.85 7.52
N ILE A 149 -2.06 -9.75 6.94
CA ILE A 149 -2.42 -11.17 6.78
C ILE A 149 -2.66 -11.84 8.14
N LEU A 150 -1.75 -11.64 9.09
CA LEU A 150 -1.84 -12.24 10.43
C LEU A 150 -3.06 -11.76 11.24
N ALA A 151 -3.61 -10.58 10.94
CA ALA A 151 -4.80 -10.07 11.64
C ALA A 151 -6.09 -10.82 11.28
N HIS A 152 -6.09 -11.62 10.21
CA HIS A 152 -7.25 -12.38 9.72
C HIS A 152 -7.14 -13.90 9.96
N ILE A 153 -6.11 -14.36 10.68
CA ILE A 153 -5.90 -15.77 11.05
C ILE A 153 -6.39 -16.01 12.47
#